data_AF-A0A8B3C731-F1
#
_entry.id   AF-A0A8B3C731-F1
#
_cell.length_a   1.000
_cell.length_b   1.000
_cell.length_c   1.000
_cell.angle_alpha   90.00
_cell.angle_beta   90.00
_cell.angle_gamma   90.00
#
_symmetry.space_group_name_H-M   'P 1'
#
loop_
_entity.id
_entity.type
_entity.pdbx_description
1 polymer ?
#
loop_
_entity_poly.entity_id
_entity_poly.type
_entity_poly.pdbx_seq_one_letter_code
_entity_poly.pdbx_strand_id
1 'polypeptide(L)'
;MVNKIIADYLKTNKRLIVPQFGAFLHKDDGTVAFVPFLKKDDGVLIQLIGSAYGLNPGDAQAAIEEFTAEIKKNIAARALIL
;
A
#
# COMPACT_ATOMS: atom_id res chain seq x y z
N MET A 1 -6.69 4.52 7.29
CA MET A 1 -5.81 5.65 6.91
C MET A 1 -5.06 5.32 5.63
N VAL A 2 -4.11 4.37 5.69
CA VAL A 2 -3.27 3.95 4.55
C VAL A 2 -4.11 3.49 3.34
N ASN A 3 -5.17 2.70 3.59
CA ASN A 3 -6.12 2.26 2.56
C ASN A 3 -6.75 3.41 1.75
N LYS A 4 -7.11 4.52 2.42
CA LYS A 4 -7.71 5.69 1.77
C LYS A 4 -6.68 6.39 0.88
N ILE A 5 -5.45 6.58 1.37
CA ILE A 5 -4.35 7.18 0.60
C ILE A 5 -4.06 6.34 -0.66
N ILE A 6 -3.99 5.02 -0.53
CA ILE A 6 -3.81 4.12 -1.67
C ILE A 6 -4.95 4.28 -2.67
N ALA A 7 -6.20 4.22 -2.22
CA ALA A 7 -7.37 4.31 -3.08
C ALA A 7 -7.46 5.68 -3.80
N ASP A 8 -7.20 6.77 -3.10
CA ASP A 8 -7.25 8.12 -3.66
C ASP A 8 -6.10 8.35 -4.65
N TYR A 9 -4.88 7.94 -4.31
CA TYR A 9 -3.72 8.09 -5.20
C TYR A 9 -3.87 7.30 -6.50
N LEU A 10 -4.44 6.09 -6.42
CA LEU A 10 -4.69 5.27 -7.60
C LEU A 10 -5.80 5.80 -8.51
N LYS A 11 -6.58 6.83 -8.15
CA LYS A 11 -7.55 7.41 -9.10
C LYS A 11 -6.88 8.08 -10.30
N THR A 12 -5.66 8.56 -10.13
CA THR A 12 -4.98 9.40 -11.14
C THR A 12 -3.56 8.95 -11.46
N ASN A 13 -2.96 8.04 -10.68
CA ASN A 13 -1.57 7.66 -10.81
C ASN A 13 -1.40 6.20 -11.24
N LYS A 14 -0.42 5.94 -12.10
CA LYS A 14 -0.26 4.62 -12.75
C LYS A 14 0.31 3.52 -11.84
N ARG A 15 1.05 3.87 -10.80
CA ARG A 15 1.68 2.90 -9.90
C ARG A 15 1.77 3.43 -8.49
N LEU A 16 1.69 2.55 -7.50
CA LEU A 16 2.01 2.86 -6.12
C LEU A 16 2.67 1.65 -5.46
N ILE A 17 3.87 1.83 -4.91
CA ILE A 17 4.54 0.81 -4.11
C ILE A 17 4.05 0.89 -2.66
N VAL A 18 3.74 -0.27 -2.09
CA VAL A 18 3.52 -0.48 -0.67
C VAL A 18 4.77 -1.17 -0.12
N PRO A 19 5.63 -0.46 0.64
CA PRO A 19 6.89 -0.97 1.15
C PRO A 19 6.76 -2.35 1.80
N GLN A 20 7.68 -3.27 1.47
CA GLN A 20 7.74 -4.64 1.99
C GLN A 20 6.50 -5.52 1.73
N PHE A 21 5.56 -5.05 0.91
CA PHE A 21 4.31 -5.75 0.63
C PHE A 21 4.14 -6.05 -0.86
N GLY A 22 4.23 -5.04 -1.73
CA GLY A 22 4.03 -5.17 -3.17
C GLY A 22 3.69 -3.82 -3.81
N ALA A 23 3.13 -3.83 -5.01
CA ALA A 23 2.72 -2.63 -5.72
C ALA A 23 1.35 -2.77 -6.36
N PHE A 24 0.65 -1.66 -6.48
CA PHE A 24 -0.53 -1.52 -7.33
C PHE A 24 -0.13 -0.90 -8.66
N LEU A 25 -0.59 -1.48 -9.77
CA LEU A 25 -0.35 -0.98 -11.12
C LEU A 25 -1.68 -0.82 -11.85
N HIS A 26 -1.89 0.36 -12.44
CA HIS A 26 -2.97 0.54 -13.41
C HIS A 26 -2.64 -0.20 -14.70
N LYS A 27 -3.66 -0.82 -15.25
CA LYS A 27 -3.67 -1.45 -16.56
C LYS A 27 -4.32 -0.50 -17.57
N ASP A 28 -4.03 -0.72 -18.85
CA ASP A 28 -4.58 0.12 -19.93
C ASP A 28 -6.10 -0.04 -20.07
N ASP A 29 -6.67 -1.13 -19.56
CA ASP A 29 -8.11 -1.39 -19.49
C ASP A 29 -8.82 -0.71 -18.30
N GLY A 30 -8.10 0.10 -17.51
CA GLY A 30 -8.64 0.80 -16.35
C GLY A 30 -8.72 -0.03 -15.07
N THR A 31 -8.27 -1.29 -15.09
CA THR A 31 -8.19 -2.13 -13.89
C THR A 31 -6.91 -1.87 -13.09
N VAL A 32 -6.94 -2.23 -11.81
CA VAL A 32 -5.76 -2.17 -10.93
C VAL A 32 -5.31 -3.59 -10.61
N ALA A 33 -4.05 -3.91 -10.92
CA ALA A 33 -3.42 -5.17 -10.57
C ALA A 33 -2.52 -5.01 -9.35
N PHE A 34 -2.48 -6.05 -8.51
CA PHE A 34 -1.51 -6.16 -7.42
C PHE A 34 -0.30 -7.01 -7.85
N VAL A 35 0.91 -6.54 -7.54
CA VAL A 35 2.18 -7.17 -7.90
C VAL A 35 3.02 -7.39 -6.63
N PRO A 36 3.14 -8.63 -6.11
CA PRO A 36 3.75 -8.88 -4.80
C PRO A 36 5.27 -8.74 -4.76
N PHE A 37 5.96 -8.83 -5.90
CA PHE A 37 7.43 -8.80 -5.95
C PHE A 37 8.02 -7.38 -6.04
N LEU A 38 7.23 -6.39 -6.46
CA LEU A 38 7.67 -5.00 -6.55
C LEU A 38 7.43 -4.29 -5.21
N LYS A 39 8.32 -4.52 -4.25
CA LYS A 39 8.15 -4.09 -2.85
C LYS A 39 9.26 -3.20 -2.30
N LYS A 40 10.24 -2.84 -3.15
CA LYS A 40 11.32 -1.92 -2.77
C LYS A 40 10.72 -0.52 -2.66
N ASP A 41 10.82 0.04 -1.47
CA ASP A 41 10.32 1.38 -1.19
C ASP A 41 10.94 2.42 -2.12
N ASP A 42 10.08 3.27 -2.69
CA ASP A 42 10.44 4.42 -3.52
C ASP A 42 10.09 5.76 -2.84
N GLY A 43 9.65 5.72 -1.58
CA GLY A 43 9.33 6.88 -0.74
C GLY A 43 7.96 7.51 -1.00
N VAL A 44 7.26 7.11 -2.05
CA VAL A 44 6.00 7.78 -2.47
C VAL A 44 4.92 7.63 -1.42
N LEU A 45 4.67 6.41 -0.93
CA LEU A 45 3.61 6.17 0.05
C LEU A 45 3.89 6.86 1.39
N ILE A 46 5.14 6.86 1.83
CA ILE A 46 5.59 7.57 3.04
C ILE A 46 5.32 9.08 2.90
N GLN A 47 5.70 9.67 1.77
CA GLN A 47 5.48 11.10 1.51
C GLN A 47 3.99 11.46 1.45
N LEU A 48 3.15 10.62 0.82
CA LEU A 48 1.71 10.83 0.74
C LEU A 48 1.05 10.82 2.12
N ILE A 49 1.42 9.85 2.97
CA ILE A 49 0.90 9.76 4.34
C ILE A 49 1.38 10.96 5.16
N GLY A 50 2.66 11.30 5.10
CA GLY A 50 3.22 12.46 5.81
C GLY A 50 2.54 13.76 5.42
N SER A 51 2.31 13.97 4.12
CA SER A 51 1.64 15.18 3.60
C SER A 51 0.16 15.27 4.00
N ALA A 52 -0.55 14.14 4.03
CA ALA A 52 -1.98 14.12 4.32
C ALA A 52 -2.32 14.18 5.82
N TYR A 53 -1.42 13.69 6.68
CA TYR A 53 -1.67 13.53 8.13
C TYR A 53 -0.68 14.26 9.03
N GLY A 54 0.30 14.98 8.46
CA GLY A 54 1.33 15.69 9.25
C GLY A 54 2.29 14.75 9.98
N LEU A 55 2.47 13.53 9.47
CA LEU A 55 3.33 12.52 10.08
C LEU A 55 4.78 12.67 9.61
N ASN A 56 5.72 12.40 10.52
CA ASN A 56 7.12 12.24 10.13
C ASN A 56 7.30 10.91 9.36
N PRO A 57 8.42 10.72 8.65
CA PRO A 57 8.65 9.50 7.86
C PRO A 57 8.61 8.19 8.67
N GLY A 58 9.06 8.22 9.93
CA GLY A 58 9.05 7.04 10.81
C GLY A 58 7.64 6.62 11.19
N ASP A 59 6.79 7.58 11.57
CA ASP A 59 5.39 7.32 11.93
C ASP A 59 4.58 6.87 10.70
N ALA A 60 4.85 7.46 9.54
CA ALA A 60 4.25 7.03 8.28
C ALA A 60 4.65 5.58 7.91
N GLN A 61 5.93 5.23 8.11
CA GLN A 61 6.43 3.89 7.91
C GLN A 61 5.78 2.88 8.87
N ALA A 62 5.67 3.21 10.15
CA ALA A 62 5.00 2.37 11.14
C ALA A 62 3.52 2.10 10.78
N ALA A 63 2.80 3.11 10.29
CA ALA A 63 1.42 2.95 9.85
C ALA A 63 1.28 2.03 8.63
N ILE A 64 2.24 2.06 7.70
CA ILE A 64 2.29 1.14 6.55
C ILE A 64 2.53 -0.30 7.05
N GLU A 65 3.45 -0.48 7.99
CA GLU A 65 3.78 -1.79 8.56
C GLU A 65 2.57 -2.41 9.27
N GLU A 66 1.87 -1.64 10.11
CA GLU A 66 0.64 -2.08 10.78
C GLU A 66 -0.43 -2.50 9.77
N PHE A 67 -0.69 -1.66 8.76
CA PHE A 67 -1.66 -1.95 7.71
C PHE A 67 -1.35 -3.24 6.96
N THR A 68 -0.08 -3.44 6.57
CA THR A 68 0.32 -4.64 5.83
C THR A 68 0.34 -5.89 6.70
N ALA A 69 0.68 -5.78 7.98
CA ALA A 69 0.61 -6.88 8.95
C ALA A 69 -0.84 -7.35 9.14
N GLU A 70 -1.79 -6.42 9.25
CA GLU A 70 -3.21 -6.73 9.37
C GLU A 70 -3.74 -7.49 8.14
N ILE A 71 -3.37 -7.05 6.94
CA ILE A 71 -3.74 -7.75 5.69
C ILE A 71 -3.16 -9.16 5.66
N LYS A 72 -1.86 -9.32 5.97
CA LYS A 72 -1.19 -10.63 6.00
C LYS A 72 -1.88 -11.58 6.99
N LYS A 73 -2.21 -11.09 8.18
CA LYS A 73 -2.96 -11.85 9.19
C LYS A 73 -4.32 -12.30 8.68
N ASN A 74 -5.07 -11.40 8.03
CA ASN A 74 -6.40 -11.71 7.49
C ASN A 74 -6.35 -12.72 6.32
N ILE A 75 -5.32 -12.64 5.47
CA ILE A 75 -5.11 -13.62 4.39
C ILE A 75 -4.77 -14.99 4.97
N ALA A 76 -3.84 -15.05 5.93
CA ALA A 76 -3.44 -16.30 6.58
C ALA A 76 -4.62 -16.97 7.30
N ALA A 77 -5.44 -16.18 8.01
CA ALA A 77 -6.64 -16.66 8.68
C ALA A 77 -7.64 -17.29 7.71
N ARG A 78 -7.78 -16.78 6.49
CA ARG A 78 -8.68 -17.33 5.46
C ARG A 78 -8.11 -18.57 4.77
N ALA A 79 -6.79 -18.63 4.57
CA ALA A 79 -6.12 -19.79 3.99
C ALA A 79 -6.20 -21.05 4.88
N LEU A 80 -6.41 -20.87 6.19
CA LEU A 80 -6.58 -21.97 7.14
C LEU A 80 -7.99 -22.61 7.13
N ILE A 81 -8.95 -22.05 6.39
CA ILE A 81 -10.37 -22.49 6.36
C ILE A 81 -10.72 -23.11 4.98
N LEU A 82 -9.72 -23.31 4.11
CA LEU A 82 -9.83 -23.98 2.81
C LEU A 82 -9.00 -25.27 2.83
#